data_AF-A0A9E3F4X7-F1
#
_entry.id   AF-A0A9E3F4X7-F1
#
_cell.length_a   1.000
_cell.length_b   1.000
_cell.length_c   1.000
_cell.angle_alpha   90.00
_cell.angle_beta   90.00
_cell.angle_gamma   90.00
#
_symmetry.space_group_name_H-M   'P 1'
#
loop_
_entity.id
_entity.type
_entity.pdbx_description
1 polymer ?
#
loop_
_entity_poly.entity_id
_entity_poly.type
_entity_poly.pdbx_seq_one_letter_code
_entity_poly.pdbx_strand_id
1 'polypeptide(L)'
;MNFSLRHLRTRVPSLAGTPEEIADRLREKGFPVARVAPLRELLQPIVVGRVESVTQHPNADRLRVCVVDDGTETRRQIVTGASNVAAGASYPLIRAGTWLPNGTKIRKGKLRGEVSEGMLGSAIELELGSEKEGLMTLSGAPAPGTSLVEVVPVEGVVFVFDEEHDEEEIVRALGGE
;
A
#
# COMPACT_ATOMS: atom_id res chain seq x y z
N MET A 1 -11.21 0.07 -8.78
CA MET A 1 -10.19 0.33 -7.72
C MET A 1 -10.14 1.82 -7.42
N ASN A 2 -9.52 2.23 -6.32
CA ASN A 2 -9.18 3.64 -6.07
C ASN A 2 -7.85 3.98 -6.73
N PHE A 3 -7.67 5.25 -7.11
CA PHE A 3 -6.47 5.68 -7.83
C PHE A 3 -5.88 6.93 -7.18
N SER A 4 -4.56 6.93 -6.94
CA SER A 4 -3.88 8.14 -6.47
C SER A 4 -3.68 9.14 -7.60
N LEU A 5 -3.64 10.43 -7.27
CA LEU A 5 -3.29 11.47 -8.25
C LEU A 5 -1.89 11.25 -8.86
N ARG A 6 -0.96 10.75 -8.06
CA ARG A 6 0.38 10.39 -8.52
C ARG A 6 0.32 9.29 -9.58
N HIS A 7 -0.44 8.23 -9.31
CA HIS A 7 -0.59 7.10 -10.22
C HIS A 7 -1.21 7.55 -11.54
N LEU A 8 -2.32 8.30 -11.48
CA LEU A 8 -2.98 8.82 -12.68
C LEU A 8 -2.07 9.74 -13.49
N ARG A 9 -1.24 10.58 -12.86
CA ARG A 9 -0.24 11.41 -13.56
C ARG A 9 0.91 10.61 -14.15
N THR A 10 1.24 9.45 -13.56
CA THR A 10 2.24 8.55 -14.12
C THR A 10 1.71 7.88 -15.39
N ARG A 11 0.44 7.48 -15.40
CA ARG A 11 -0.25 6.90 -16.56
C ARG A 11 -0.63 7.93 -17.61
N VAL A 12 -0.97 9.15 -17.19
CA VAL A 12 -1.40 10.26 -18.04
C VAL A 12 -0.53 11.48 -17.74
N PRO A 13 0.70 11.58 -18.31
CA PRO A 13 1.61 12.69 -18.04
C PRO A 13 1.05 14.07 -18.40
N SER A 14 0.08 14.13 -19.31
CA SER A 14 -0.64 15.35 -19.73
C SER A 14 -1.77 15.75 -18.76
N LEU A 15 -2.02 14.99 -17.70
CA LEU A 15 -3.11 15.23 -16.75
C LEU A 15 -2.86 16.51 -15.93
N ALA A 16 -3.49 17.60 -16.38
CA ALA A 16 -3.50 18.88 -15.70
C ALA A 16 -4.78 19.10 -14.88
N GLY A 17 -4.67 19.99 -13.89
CA GLY A 17 -5.76 20.42 -13.02
C GLY A 17 -5.52 20.13 -11.54
N THR A 18 -6.35 20.75 -10.70
CA THR A 18 -6.47 20.44 -9.27
C THR A 18 -7.11 19.05 -9.09
N PRO A 19 -6.96 18.42 -7.92
CA PRO A 19 -7.67 17.17 -7.63
C PRO A 19 -9.17 17.25 -7.88
N GLU A 20 -9.80 18.36 -7.49
CA GLU A 20 -11.24 18.58 -7.61
C GLU A 20 -11.66 18.67 -9.09
N GLU A 21 -10.91 19.42 -9.91
CA GLU A 21 -11.15 19.49 -11.36
C GLU A 21 -11.02 18.12 -12.05
N ILE A 22 -10.06 17.31 -11.62
CA ILE A 22 -9.88 15.95 -12.14
C ILE A 22 -11.04 15.06 -11.70
N ALA A 23 -11.50 15.18 -10.46
CA ALA A 23 -12.66 14.42 -9.97
C ALA A 23 -13.94 14.77 -10.75
N ASP A 24 -14.16 16.05 -11.05
CA ASP A 24 -15.30 16.50 -11.85
C ASP A 24 -15.23 15.96 -13.28
N ARG A 25 -14.06 16.02 -13.92
CA ARG A 25 -13.84 15.41 -15.24
C ARG A 25 -14.15 13.92 -15.24
N LEU A 26 -13.74 13.18 -14.19
CA LEU A 26 -14.06 11.76 -14.07
C LEU A 26 -15.57 11.52 -13.96
N ARG A 27 -16.27 12.31 -13.15
CA ARG A 27 -17.74 12.24 -13.01
C ARG A 27 -18.45 12.49 -14.34
N GLU A 28 -18.04 13.52 -15.08
CA GLU A 28 -18.59 13.84 -16.42
C GLU A 28 -18.39 12.70 -17.43
N LYS A 29 -17.32 11.92 -17.26
CA LYS A 29 -16.99 10.77 -18.11
C LYS A 29 -17.64 9.46 -17.66
N GLY A 30 -18.49 9.50 -16.64
CA GLY A 30 -19.24 8.33 -16.15
C GLY A 30 -18.53 7.56 -15.02
N PHE A 31 -17.51 8.13 -14.39
CA PHE A 31 -16.80 7.54 -13.26
C PHE A 31 -17.12 8.33 -11.99
N PRO A 32 -18.16 7.95 -11.23
CA PRO A 32 -18.60 8.70 -10.06
C PRO A 32 -17.58 8.62 -8.93
N VAL A 33 -16.74 9.66 -8.82
CA VAL A 33 -15.83 9.83 -7.68
C VAL A 33 -16.63 10.20 -6.44
N ALA A 34 -16.70 9.28 -5.48
CA ALA A 34 -17.39 9.44 -4.21
C ALA A 34 -16.74 10.53 -3.36
N ARG A 35 -15.40 10.52 -3.26
CA ARG A 35 -14.63 11.58 -2.59
C ARG A 35 -13.18 11.64 -3.06
N VAL A 36 -12.57 12.81 -2.87
CA VAL A 36 -11.12 13.00 -2.94
C VAL A 36 -10.57 12.95 -1.52
N ALA A 37 -9.77 11.94 -1.20
CA ALA A 37 -9.26 11.70 0.14
C ALA A 37 -7.76 12.03 0.22
N PRO A 38 -7.27 12.71 1.28
CA PRO A 38 -5.84 12.83 1.51
C PRO A 38 -5.19 11.44 1.66
N LEU A 39 -4.07 11.18 0.99
CA LEU A 39 -3.37 9.89 1.09
C LEU A 39 -2.98 9.58 2.54
N ARG A 40 -2.60 10.61 3.30
CA ARG A 40 -2.30 10.53 4.73
C ARG A 40 -3.43 9.89 5.53
N GLU A 41 -4.70 10.21 5.22
CA GLU A 41 -5.86 9.63 5.90
C GLU A 41 -5.92 8.11 5.70
N LEU A 42 -5.73 7.66 4.45
CA LEU A 42 -5.80 6.24 4.09
C LEU A 42 -4.65 5.41 4.65
N LEU A 43 -3.49 6.05 4.89
CA LEU A 43 -2.31 5.39 5.45
C LEU A 43 -2.25 5.42 6.98
N GLN A 44 -3.12 6.17 7.67
CA GLN A 44 -3.12 6.23 9.15
C GLN A 44 -3.16 4.86 9.86
N PRO A 45 -3.93 3.86 9.38
CA PRO A 45 -4.00 2.56 10.06
C PRO A 45 -2.74 1.68 9.88
N ILE A 46 -1.79 2.10 9.03
CA ILE A 46 -0.57 1.37 8.75
C ILE A 46 0.49 1.79 9.77
N VAL A 47 1.16 0.78 10.33
CA VAL A 47 2.14 0.98 11.40
C VAL A 47 3.52 0.52 10.96
N VAL A 48 4.54 0.91 11.71
CA VAL A 48 5.88 0.34 11.60
C VAL A 48 5.87 -1.09 12.13
N GLY A 49 6.37 -2.02 11.32
CA GLY A 49 6.68 -3.39 11.73
C GLY A 49 8.20 -3.63 11.72
N ARG A 50 8.77 -4.13 12.82
CA ARG A 50 10.19 -4.56 12.87
C ARG A 50 10.28 -6.06 12.69
N VAL A 51 11.01 -6.51 11.69
CA VAL A 51 11.21 -7.94 11.44
C VAL A 51 12.24 -8.46 12.45
N GLU A 52 11.86 -9.44 13.26
CA GLU A 52 12.76 -10.05 14.25
C GLU A 52 13.51 -11.24 13.70
N SER A 53 12.84 -12.04 12.88
CA SER A 53 13.43 -13.19 12.23
C SER A 53 12.87 -13.37 10.83
N VAL A 54 13.70 -13.92 9.95
CA VAL A 54 13.35 -14.30 8.58
C VAL A 54 13.83 -15.72 8.38
N THR A 55 12.93 -16.63 8.01
CA THR A 55 13.26 -18.01 7.66
C THR A 55 12.75 -18.33 6.27
N GLN A 56 13.42 -19.28 5.61
CA GLN A 56 12.95 -19.80 4.33
C GLN A 56 11.60 -20.47 4.53
N HIS A 57 10.65 -20.22 3.63
CA HIS A 57 9.36 -20.87 3.70
C HIS A 57 9.49 -22.37 3.43
N PRO A 58 8.92 -23.26 4.27
CA PRO A 58 9.15 -24.70 4.19
C PRO A 58 8.62 -25.34 2.90
N ASN A 59 7.54 -24.78 2.34
CA ASN A 59 6.87 -25.31 1.14
C ASN A 59 7.04 -24.42 -0.11
N ALA A 60 7.97 -23.46 -0.13
CA ALA A 60 8.15 -22.57 -1.27
C ALA A 60 9.53 -21.87 -1.29
N ASP A 61 10.26 -21.99 -2.39
CA ASP A 61 11.63 -21.45 -2.50
C ASP A 61 11.69 -19.92 -2.59
N ARG A 62 10.63 -19.29 -3.11
CA ARG A 62 10.56 -17.84 -3.32
C ARG A 62 9.90 -17.08 -2.18
N LEU A 63 9.40 -17.77 -1.16
CA LEU A 63 8.72 -17.16 -0.02
C LEU A 63 9.58 -17.21 1.23
N ARG A 64 9.38 -16.25 2.11
CA ARG A 64 10.00 -16.17 3.42
C ARG A 64 8.92 -16.04 4.48
N VAL A 65 9.13 -16.65 5.63
CA VAL A 65 8.28 -16.50 6.81
C VAL A 65 9.01 -15.54 7.76
N CYS A 66 8.32 -14.47 8.14
CA CYS A 66 8.86 -13.41 8.98
C CYS A 66 8.08 -13.35 10.29
N VAL A 67 8.79 -13.21 11.41
CA VAL A 67 8.18 -12.83 12.69
C VAL A 67 8.35 -11.32 12.85
N VAL A 68 7.25 -10.60 13.03
CA VAL A 68 7.25 -9.12 13.01
C VAL A 68 6.70 -8.58 14.33
N ASP A 69 7.46 -7.64 14.91
CA ASP A 69 7.01 -6.73 15.97
C ASP A 69 6.11 -5.66 15.39
N ASP A 70 4.88 -5.54 15.86
CA ASP A 70 3.96 -4.48 15.47
C ASP A 70 3.69 -3.48 16.61
N GLY A 71 4.52 -3.48 17.66
CA GLY A 71 4.36 -2.66 18.86
C GLY A 71 3.29 -3.16 19.83
N THR A 72 2.69 -4.33 19.56
CA THR A 72 1.81 -5.03 20.50
C THR A 72 2.56 -6.14 21.24
N GLU A 73 1.93 -6.72 22.25
CA GLU A 73 2.50 -7.85 23.00
C GLU A 73 2.64 -9.13 22.15
N THR A 74 1.95 -9.19 21.00
CA THR A 74 1.88 -10.39 20.15
C THR A 74 2.64 -10.21 18.86
N ARG A 75 3.44 -11.21 18.48
CA ARG A 75 4.19 -11.16 17.21
C ARG A 75 3.36 -11.69 16.07
N ARG A 76 3.49 -11.04 14.91
CA ARG A 76 2.76 -11.38 13.70
C ARG A 76 3.62 -12.28 12.81
N GLN A 77 3.03 -13.36 12.31
CA GLN A 77 3.63 -14.11 11.21
C GLN A 77 3.25 -13.45 9.89
N ILE A 78 4.25 -13.03 9.10
CA ILE A 78 4.04 -12.46 7.76
C ILE A 78 4.79 -13.29 6.74
N VAL A 79 4.10 -13.72 5.68
CA VAL A 79 4.71 -14.39 4.55
C VAL A 79 4.94 -13.38 3.44
N THR A 80 6.18 -13.28 2.95
CA THR A 80 6.52 -12.34 1.87
C THR A 80 7.39 -13.01 0.81
N GLY A 81 7.20 -12.62 -0.45
CA GLY A 81 8.07 -13.01 -1.57
C GLY A 81 9.23 -12.05 -1.79
N ALA A 82 9.25 -10.91 -1.11
CA ALA A 82 10.27 -9.88 -1.33
C ALA A 82 11.66 -10.39 -0.90
N SER A 83 12.65 -10.16 -1.76
CA SER A 83 14.05 -10.56 -1.54
C SER A 83 14.78 -9.66 -0.56
N ASN A 84 14.34 -8.42 -0.41
CA ASN A 84 14.96 -7.39 0.42
C ASN A 84 14.46 -7.36 1.87
N VAL A 85 13.68 -8.37 2.31
CA VAL A 85 13.28 -8.50 3.72
C VAL A 85 14.47 -8.97 4.56
N ALA A 86 14.75 -8.27 5.65
CA ALA A 86 15.89 -8.55 6.52
C ALA A 86 15.49 -8.51 8.01
N ALA A 87 16.06 -9.41 8.80
CA ALA A 87 15.92 -9.36 10.26
C ALA A 87 16.61 -8.10 10.82
N GLY A 88 15.96 -7.47 11.81
CA GLY A 88 16.37 -6.20 12.40
C GLY A 88 15.86 -4.95 11.65
N ALA A 89 15.41 -5.09 10.40
CA ALA A 89 14.90 -3.97 9.61
C ALA A 89 13.42 -3.66 9.90
N SER A 90 13.04 -2.41 9.67
CA SER A 90 11.67 -1.92 9.83
C SER A 90 11.02 -1.67 8.47
N TYR A 91 9.74 -2.00 8.35
CA TYR A 91 8.94 -1.86 7.13
C TYR A 91 7.52 -1.38 7.50
N PRO A 92 6.77 -0.79 6.57
CA PRO A 92 5.33 -0.60 6.75
C PRO A 92 4.64 -1.96 6.93
N LEU A 93 3.85 -2.09 7.97
CA LEU A 93 3.07 -3.29 8.27
C LEU A 93 1.58 -2.96 8.14
N ILE A 94 0.94 -3.67 7.22
CA ILE A 94 -0.51 -3.63 7.00
C ILE A 94 -1.11 -4.85 7.68
N ARG A 95 -1.73 -4.62 8.84
CA ARG A 95 -2.42 -5.67 9.61
C ARG A 95 -3.61 -6.22 8.82
N ALA A 96 -3.93 -7.50 9.01
CA ALA A 96 -5.16 -8.07 8.47
C ALA A 96 -6.38 -7.27 8.96
N GLY A 97 -7.28 -6.93 8.04
CA GLY A 97 -8.45 -6.08 8.27
C GLY A 97 -8.27 -4.64 7.76
N THR A 98 -7.03 -4.19 7.52
CA THR A 98 -6.72 -2.85 7.01
C THR A 98 -6.94 -2.74 5.51
N TRP A 99 -7.38 -1.57 5.06
CA TRP A 99 -7.53 -1.23 3.64
C TRP A 99 -6.28 -0.50 3.14
N LEU A 100 -5.84 -0.85 1.93
CA LEU A 100 -4.83 -0.12 1.18
C LEU A 100 -5.44 1.10 0.46
N PRO A 101 -4.62 2.10 0.08
CA PRO A 101 -5.07 3.26 -0.68
C PRO A 101 -5.86 2.91 -1.95
N ASN A 102 -5.46 1.84 -2.65
CA ASN A 102 -6.12 1.38 -3.88
C ASN A 102 -7.50 0.72 -3.65
N GLY A 103 -7.97 0.63 -2.40
CA GLY A 103 -9.24 0.00 -2.03
C GLY A 103 -9.15 -1.50 -1.76
N THR A 104 -7.95 -2.09 -1.74
CA THR A 104 -7.78 -3.52 -1.43
C THR A 104 -7.78 -3.76 0.08
N LYS A 105 -8.62 -4.67 0.58
CA LYS A 105 -8.59 -5.10 1.98
C LYS A 105 -7.57 -6.22 2.20
N ILE A 106 -6.60 -6.00 3.08
CA ILE A 106 -5.69 -7.06 3.51
C ILE A 106 -6.43 -8.03 4.42
N ARG A 107 -6.33 -9.33 4.12
CA ARG A 107 -6.99 -10.41 4.87
C ARG A 107 -5.95 -11.36 5.43
N LYS A 108 -6.26 -11.97 6.58
CA LYS A 108 -5.51 -13.11 7.09
C LYS A 108 -5.72 -14.28 6.12
N GLY A 109 -4.63 -14.93 5.72
CA GLY A 109 -4.67 -15.99 4.72
C GLY A 109 -3.60 -17.04 4.96
N LYS A 110 -3.64 -18.11 4.16
CA LYS A 110 -2.56 -19.09 4.11
C LYS A 110 -1.89 -19.03 2.75
N LEU A 111 -0.57 -18.89 2.73
CA LEU A 111 0.25 -18.99 1.52
C LEU A 111 1.02 -20.30 1.62
N ARG A 112 0.71 -21.26 0.74
CA ARG A 112 1.41 -22.56 0.68
C ARG A 112 1.50 -23.27 2.05
N GLY A 113 0.43 -23.17 2.86
CA GLY A 113 0.31 -23.81 4.17
C GLY A 113 0.61 -22.89 5.35
N GLU A 114 1.44 -21.86 5.17
CA GLU A 114 1.83 -20.94 6.23
C GLU A 114 0.85 -19.77 6.36
N VAL A 115 0.52 -19.41 7.60
CA VAL A 115 -0.38 -18.30 7.88
C VAL A 115 0.35 -16.97 7.66
N SER A 116 -0.31 -16.02 7.00
CA SER A 116 0.10 -14.61 6.99
C SER A 116 -0.97 -13.76 7.64
N GLU A 117 -0.59 -13.01 8.67
CA GLU A 117 -1.47 -12.18 9.50
C GLU A 117 -1.51 -10.71 9.07
N GLY A 118 -1.04 -10.45 7.85
CA GLY A 118 -0.95 -9.13 7.25
C GLY A 118 -0.01 -9.14 6.06
N MET A 119 0.55 -7.98 5.76
CA MET A 119 1.45 -7.74 4.65
C MET A 119 2.51 -6.70 5.04
N LEU A 120 3.75 -6.89 4.60
CA LEU A 120 4.75 -5.82 4.61
C LEU A 120 4.60 -5.02 3.31
N GLY A 121 4.54 -3.69 3.40
CA GLY A 121 4.19 -2.84 2.26
C GLY A 121 5.40 -2.43 1.41
N SER A 122 5.19 -2.42 0.09
CA SER A 122 6.06 -1.72 -0.86
C SER A 122 5.69 -0.25 -1.00
N ALA A 123 6.57 0.56 -1.57
CA ALA A 123 6.29 1.97 -1.79
C ALA A 123 5.16 2.20 -2.82
N ILE A 124 5.00 1.27 -3.77
CA ILE A 124 3.93 1.31 -4.78
C ILE A 124 2.57 1.04 -4.16
N GLU A 125 2.44 -0.05 -3.39
CA GLU A 125 1.16 -0.42 -2.75
C GLU A 125 0.64 0.66 -1.79
N LEU A 126 1.55 1.47 -1.25
CA LEU A 126 1.26 2.57 -0.33
C LEU A 126 1.10 3.92 -1.04
N GLU A 127 1.28 3.97 -2.37
CA GLU A 127 1.25 5.22 -3.17
C GLU A 127 2.33 6.25 -2.77
N LEU A 128 3.38 5.79 -2.09
CA LEU A 128 4.48 6.60 -1.57
C LEU A 128 5.70 6.62 -2.49
N GLY A 129 5.80 5.70 -3.44
CA GLY A 129 6.97 5.58 -4.32
C GLY A 129 6.67 4.88 -5.64
N SER A 130 7.62 4.99 -6.57
CA SER A 130 7.63 4.26 -7.84
C SER A 130 8.70 3.18 -7.88
N GLU A 131 9.33 2.90 -6.74
CA GLU A 131 10.33 1.83 -6.61
C GLU A 131 9.65 0.48 -6.79
N LYS A 132 9.96 -0.18 -7.91
CA LYS A 132 9.29 -1.41 -8.36
C LYS A 132 9.72 -2.66 -7.59
N GLU A 133 10.86 -2.62 -6.91
CA GLU A 133 11.46 -3.84 -6.36
C GLU A 133 11.43 -3.87 -4.84
N GLY A 134 10.48 -4.64 -4.32
CA GLY A 134 10.49 -5.12 -2.94
C GLY A 134 9.77 -4.23 -1.93
N LEU A 135 10.06 -4.50 -0.66
CA LEU A 135 9.45 -3.80 0.48
C LEU A 135 10.07 -2.42 0.68
N MET A 136 9.26 -1.47 1.15
CA MET A 136 9.74 -0.15 1.54
C MET A 136 10.49 -0.26 2.87
N THR A 137 11.82 -0.20 2.85
CA THR A 137 12.62 -0.23 4.08
C THR A 137 12.59 1.14 4.76
N LEU A 138 12.27 1.18 6.04
CA LEU A 138 12.23 2.42 6.83
C LEU A 138 13.59 2.69 7.48
N SER A 139 14.11 3.89 7.26
CA SER A 139 15.37 4.35 7.87
C SER A 139 15.15 4.85 9.31
N GLY A 140 16.22 4.91 10.10
CA GLY A 140 16.18 5.49 11.45
C GLY A 140 15.61 4.57 12.55
N ALA A 141 15.32 3.30 12.24
CA ALA A 141 14.82 2.31 13.19
C ALA A 141 13.64 2.81 14.06
N PRO A 142 12.56 3.31 13.45
CA PRO A 142 11.39 3.76 14.18
C PRO A 142 10.82 2.66 15.06
N ALA A 143 10.22 3.04 16.19
CA ALA A 143 9.66 2.09 17.13
C ALA A 143 8.53 1.26 16.47
N PRO A 144 8.48 -0.05 16.71
CA PRO A 144 7.35 -0.87 16.28
C PRO A 144 6.02 -0.29 16.77
N GLY A 145 5.00 -0.31 15.90
CA GLY A 145 3.67 0.22 16.21
C GLY A 145 3.49 1.72 15.99
N THR A 146 4.56 2.49 15.78
CA THR A 146 4.44 3.91 15.38
C THR A 146 3.64 4.02 14.09
N SER A 147 2.78 5.05 13.97
CA SER A 147 2.02 5.28 12.75
C SER A 147 2.95 5.60 11.59
N LEU A 148 2.73 4.99 10.42
CA LEU A 148 3.57 5.20 9.24
C LEU A 148 3.62 6.69 8.86
N VAL A 149 2.50 7.40 8.97
CA VAL A 149 2.39 8.81 8.57
C VAL A 149 3.13 9.77 9.51
N GLU A 150 3.64 9.29 10.65
CA GLU A 150 4.53 10.04 11.54
C GLU A 150 6.01 9.83 11.17
N VAL A 151 6.31 8.74 10.47
CA VAL A 151 7.68 8.32 10.14
C VAL A 151 8.11 8.84 8.77
N VAL A 152 7.18 8.87 7.81
CA VAL A 152 7.47 9.29 6.44
C VAL A 152 6.60 10.47 6.02
N PRO A 153 7.12 11.39 5.18
CA PRO A 153 6.30 12.41 4.58
C PRO A 153 5.26 11.76 3.66
N VAL A 154 4.00 12.16 3.84
CA VAL A 154 2.89 11.68 3.02
C VAL A 154 2.18 12.87 2.43
N GLU A 155 2.15 12.92 1.11
CA GLU A 155 1.54 13.97 0.32
C GLU A 155 0.67 13.36 -0.79
N GLY A 156 -0.25 14.17 -1.31
CA GLY A 156 -1.14 13.76 -2.39
C GLY A 156 -2.49 13.24 -1.89
N VAL A 157 -3.28 12.84 -2.88
CA VAL A 157 -4.70 12.50 -2.71
C VAL A 157 -5.04 11.26 -3.52
N VAL A 158 -6.12 10.61 -3.13
CA VAL A 158 -6.68 9.43 -3.76
C VAL A 158 -8.13 9.70 -4.14
N PHE A 159 -8.47 9.38 -5.38
CA PHE A 159 -9.83 9.36 -5.88
C PHE A 159 -10.48 8.06 -5.41
N VAL A 160 -11.46 8.20 -4.50
CA VAL A 160 -12.19 7.07 -3.93
C VAL A 160 -13.50 6.90 -4.67
N PHE A 161 -13.77 5.66 -5.09
CA PHE A 161 -14.97 5.28 -5.80
C PHE A 161 -15.79 4.32 -4.94
N ASP A 162 -17.11 4.39 -5.07
CA ASP A 162 -18.02 3.44 -4.40
C ASP A 162 -18.04 2.08 -5.11
N GLU A 163 -17.66 2.05 -6.39
CA GLU A 163 -17.64 0.87 -7.25
C GLU A 163 -16.26 0.64 -7.86
N GLU A 164 -15.99 -0.60 -8.26
CA GLU A 164 -14.73 -0.94 -8.90
C GLU A 164 -14.73 -0.49 -10.36
N HIS A 165 -13.85 0.46 -10.68
CA HIS A 165 -13.54 0.83 -12.07
C HIS A 165 -12.22 0.22 -12.54
N ASP A 166 -12.17 -0.10 -13.83
CA ASP A 166 -10.97 -0.50 -14.55
C ASP A 166 -10.02 0.69 -14.74
N GLU A 167 -8.73 0.43 -14.62
CA GLU A 167 -7.71 1.47 -14.72
C GLU A 167 -7.58 2.02 -16.14
N GLU A 168 -7.63 1.16 -17.17
CA GLU A 168 -7.44 1.57 -18.56
C GLU A 168 -8.61 2.43 -19.05
N GLU A 169 -9.82 2.16 -18.56
CA GLU A 169 -10.98 3.01 -18.81
C GLU A 169 -10.82 4.41 -18.20
N ILE A 170 -10.38 4.51 -16.95
CA ILE A 170 -10.10 5.78 -16.26
C ILE A 170 -8.99 6.55 -16.99
N VAL A 171 -7.89 5.88 -17.34
CA VAL A 171 -6.75 6.46 -18.06
C VAL A 171 -7.19 7.01 -19.41
N ARG A 172 -7.95 6.24 -20.21
CA ARG A 172 -8.52 6.71 -21.48
C ARG A 172 -9.45 7.89 -21.31
N ALA A 173 -10.32 7.86 -20.30
CA ALA A 173 -11.27 8.95 -20.04
C ALA A 173 -10.56 10.27 -19.70
N LEU A 174 -9.37 10.18 -19.10
CA LEU A 174 -8.50 11.31 -18.80
C LEU A 174 -7.59 11.74 -19.95
N GLY A 175 -7.60 11.01 -21.07
CA GLY A 175 -6.80 11.30 -22.27
C GLY A 175 -5.43 10.63 -22.31
N GLY A 176 -5.24 9.54 -21.55
CA GLY A 176 -4.09 8.65 -21.68
C GLY A 176 -4.27 7.60 -22.78
N GLU A 177 -3.15 6.98 -23.17
CA GLU A 177 -3.08 5.85 -24.10
C GLU A 177 -2.88 4.52 -23.39
#